data_AF-A0A357V788-F1
#
_entry.id   AF-A0A357V788-F1
#
_cell.length_a   1.000
_cell.length_b   1.000
_cell.length_c   1.000
_cell.angle_alpha   90.00
_cell.angle_beta   90.00
_cell.angle_gamma   90.00
#
_symmetry.space_group_name_H-M   'P 1'
#
loop_
_entity.id
_entity.type
_entity.pdbx_description
1 polymer ?
#
loop_
_entity_poly.entity_id
_entity_poly.type
_entity_poly.pdbx_seq_one_letter_code
_entity_poly.pdbx_strand_id
1 'polypeptide(L)' 'MDVDDLEPQKKKPELKNLEVMSIEALNDYIGDLETEITRVRETIKAKEAARQSADSFFKS' A
#
# COMPACT_ATOMS: atom_id res chain seq x y z
N MET A 1 -24.07 15.43 24.20
CA MET A 1 -24.28 14.48 23.09
C MET A 1 -22.97 14.41 22.36
N ASP A 2 -22.15 13.39 22.63
CA ASP A 2 -20.89 13.17 21.93
C ASP A 2 -21.21 12.57 20.55
N VAL A 3 -21.01 13.38 19.53
CA VAL A 3 -21.26 13.05 18.12
C VAL A 3 -20.02 12.48 17.42
N ASP A 4 -18.95 12.19 18.18
CA ASP A 4 -17.65 11.74 17.66
C ASP A 4 -17.52 10.22 17.45
N ASP A 5 -18.54 9.41 17.80
CA ASP A 5 -18.42 7.93 17.78
C ASP A 5 -19.09 7.24 16.57
N LEU A 6 -19.28 7.96 15.46
CA LEU A 6 -19.97 7.41 14.27
C LEU A 6 -19.12 7.41 13.00
N GLU A 7 -17.79 7.38 13.10
CA GLU A 7 -16.97 7.01 11.94
C GLU A 7 -17.01 5.49 11.77
N PRO A 8 -17.59 4.94 10.67
CA PRO A 8 -17.53 3.51 10.42
C PRO A 8 -16.06 3.11 10.30
N GLN A 9 -15.56 2.38 11.30
CA GLN A 9 -14.22 1.81 11.27
C GLN A 9 -14.11 1.00 9.99
N LYS A 10 -13.35 1.51 9.01
CA LYS A 10 -13.13 0.84 7.73
C LYS A 10 -12.52 -0.52 8.04
N LYS A 11 -13.35 -1.57 7.96
CA LYS A 11 -12.88 -2.94 8.15
C LYS A 11 -11.72 -3.15 7.18
N LYS A 12 -10.61 -3.67 7.72
CA LYS A 12 -9.49 -4.06 6.87
C LYS A 12 -10.03 -5.05 5.83
N PRO A 13 -9.62 -4.92 4.56
CA PRO A 13 -10.03 -5.88 3.54
C PRO A 13 -9.63 -7.28 4.02
N GLU A 14 -10.58 -8.21 3.97
CA GLU A 14 -10.34 -9.58 4.36
C GLU A 14 -9.28 -10.19 3.45
N LEU A 15 -8.32 -10.90 4.05
CA LEU A 15 -7.29 -11.61 3.30
C LEU A 15 -7.95 -12.75 2.52
N LYS A 16 -7.45 -13.02 1.31
CA LYS A 16 -7.89 -14.18 0.54
C LYS A 16 -7.63 -15.45 1.33
N ASN A 17 -8.59 -16.38 1.30
CA ASN A 17 -8.37 -17.71 1.87
C ASN A 17 -7.41 -18.50 0.95
N LEU A 18 -6.18 -18.71 1.42
CA LEU A 18 -5.14 -19.39 0.65
C LEU A 18 -5.32 -20.92 0.61
N GLU A 19 -6.04 -21.50 1.58
CA GLU A 19 -6.20 -22.97 1.67
C GLU A 19 -7.04 -23.56 0.53
N VAL A 20 -7.90 -22.74 -0.08
CA VAL A 20 -8.76 -23.16 -1.20
C VAL A 20 -8.13 -22.93 -2.56
N MET A 21 -6.93 -22.32 -2.62
CA MET A 21 -6.25 -21.99 -3.86
C MET A 21 -5.31 -23.13 -4.30
N SER A 22 -5.19 -23.35 -5.61
CA SER A 22 -4.20 -24.26 -6.16
C SER A 22 -2.78 -23.65 -6.08
N ILE A 23 -1.75 -24.48 -6.20
CA ILE A 23 -0.35 -24.02 -6.22
C ILE A 23 -0.12 -23.01 -7.36
N GLU A 24 -0.70 -23.25 -8.53
CA GLU A 24 -0.64 -22.33 -9.67
C GLU A 24 -1.27 -20.97 -9.32
N ALA A 25 -2.48 -20.97 -8.76
CA ALA A 25 -3.17 -19.74 -8.35
C ALA A 25 -2.42 -18.99 -7.24
N LEU A 26 -1.71 -19.70 -6.36
CA LEU A 26 -0.86 -19.08 -5.34
C LEU A 26 0.37 -18.41 -5.95
N ASN A 27 1.00 -19.01 -6.97
CA ASN A 27 2.11 -18.39 -7.69
C ASN A 27 1.66 -17.14 -8.45
N ASP A 28 0.50 -17.19 -9.12
CA ASP A 28 -0.06 -16.02 -9.80
C ASP A 28 -0.36 -14.90 -8.80
N TYR A 29 -0.95 -15.25 -7.65
CA TYR A 29 -1.24 -14.29 -6.59
C TYR A 29 0.03 -13.65 -6.01
N ILE A 30 1.11 -14.42 -5.88
CA ILE A 30 2.42 -13.87 -5.51
C ILE A 30 2.89 -12.86 -6.56
N GLY A 31 2.82 -13.20 -7.85
CA GLY A 31 3.23 -12.30 -8.94
C GLY A 31 2.47 -10.97 -8.94
N ASP A 32 1.17 -11.01 -8.69
CA ASP A 32 0.34 -9.80 -8.55
C ASP A 32 0.80 -8.93 -7.38
N LEU A 33 1.03 -9.55 -6.21
CA LEU A 33 1.48 -8.84 -5.01
C LEU A 33 2.88 -8.25 -5.17
N GLU A 34 3.81 -8.97 -5.81
CA GLU A 34 5.16 -8.48 -6.08
C GLU A 34 5.17 -7.30 -7.06
N THR A 35 4.29 -7.34 -8.06
CA THR A 35 4.06 -6.21 -8.99
C THR A 35 3.59 -4.98 -8.23
N GLU A 36 2.62 -5.14 -7.34
CA GLU A 36 2.11 -4.04 -6.52
C GLU A 36 3.18 -3.50 -5.56
N ILE A 37 3.96 -4.38 -4.91
CA ILE A 37 5.09 -3.99 -4.06
C ILE A 37 6.08 -3.14 -4.86
N THR A 38 6.38 -3.54 -6.09
CA THR A 38 7.29 -2.80 -6.97
C THR A 38 6.75 -1.41 -7.28
N ARG A 39 5.48 -1.30 -7.68
CA ARG A 39 4.81 -0.01 -7.95
C ARG A 39 4.84 0.92 -6.73
N VAL A 40 4.57 0.38 -5.53
CA VAL A 40 4.59 1.14 -4.28
C VAL A 40 6.00 1.64 -3.98
N ARG A 41 7.02 0.79 -4.13
CA ARG A 41 8.43 1.18 -3.93
C ARG A 41 8.86 2.29 -4.86
N GLU A 42 8.50 2.23 -6.14
CA GLU A 42 8.79 3.30 -7.11
C GLU A 42 8.10 4.61 -6.72
N THR A 43 6.85 4.53 -6.29
CA THR A 43 6.09 5.69 -5.82
C THR A 43 6.72 6.32 -4.57
N ILE A 44 7.20 5.51 -3.62
CA ILE A 44 7.92 5.98 -2.44
C ILE A 44 9.19 6.72 -2.87
N LYS A 45 10.00 6.11 -3.73
CA LYS A 45 11.24 6.72 -4.23
C LYS A 45 10.97 8.09 -4.89
N ALA A 46 9.92 8.19 -5.68
CA ALA A 46 9.52 9.46 -6.29
C ALA A 46 9.13 10.52 -5.24
N LYS A 47 8.38 10.12 -4.20
CA LYS A 47 8.02 11.02 -3.09
C LYS A 47 9.22 11.47 -2.28
N GLU A 48 10.16 10.57 -2.01
CA GLU A 48 11.41 10.90 -1.30
C GLU A 48 12.27 11.88 -2.10
N ALA A 49 12.40 11.66 -3.42
CA ALA A 49 13.11 12.59 -4.30
C ALA A 49 12.47 13.98 -4.28
N ALA A 50 11.14 14.06 -4.41
CA ALA A 50 10.41 15.33 -4.34
C ALA A 50 10.63 16.05 -2.99
N ARG A 51 10.64 15.30 -1.88
CA ARG A 51 10.93 15.85 -0.54
C ARG A 51 12.36 16.40 -0.46
N GLN A 52 13.35 15.66 -0.94
CA GLN A 52 14.76 16.10 -0.92
C GLN A 52 14.98 17.35 -1.79
N SER A 53 14.31 17.42 -2.95
CA SER A 53 14.34 18.61 -3.80
C SER A 53 13.73 19.83 -3.10
N ALA A 54 12.59 19.65 -2.42
CA ALA A 54 11.98 20.72 -1.63
C ALA A 54 12.90 21.16 -0.47
N ASP A 55 13.42 20.21 0.31
CA ASP A 55 14.32 20.51 1.43
C ASP A 55 15.59 21.25 0.98
N SER A 56 16.10 20.95 -0.23
CA SER A 56 17.24 21.66 -0.82
C SER A 56 16.88 23.08 -1.27
N PHE A 57 15.67 23.27 -1.81
CA PHE A 57 15.17 24.58 -2.26
C PHE A 57 14.90 25.55 -1.10
N PHE A 58 14.43 25.04 0.05
CA PHE A 58 14.15 25.88 1.23
C PHE A 58 15.36 26.12 2.15
N LYS A 59 16.51 25.46 1.90
CA LYS A 59 17.76 25.65 2.66
C LYS A 59 18.75 26.61 2.00
N SER A 60 18.45 27.09 0.80
CA SER A 60 19.20 28.13 0.08
C SER A 60 18.66 29.53 0.34
#